data_AF-A0A418BXZ0-F1
#
_entry.id   AF-A0A418BXZ0-F1
#
_cell.length_a   1.000
_cell.length_b   1.000
_cell.length_c   1.000
_cell.angle_alpha   90.00
_cell.angle_beta   90.00
_cell.angle_gamma   90.00
#
_symmetry.space_group_name_H-M   'P 1'
#
loop_
_entity.id
_entity.type
_entity.pdbx_description
1 polymer ?
#
loop_
_entity_poly.entity_id
_entity_poly.type
_entity_poly.pdbx_seq_one_letter_code
_entity_poly.pdbx_strand_id
1 'polypeptide(L)'
;IFNLDTNHADSHGLQQVCCQCYGYSRETKTKCTGNEMPGDANCAGGDKAMFSACQDKIEGWAKASLDGAARDLAKSTATYKIINTHYSPHFHMGEPKMLTWYNLTKTYGVHAWFNGHTHGFNHDVAKWNTHFFENGGGGGIFTETSSEINNPFIDNLWVAGGNPYGFMELSFTKDWMKVNFATFDNSWDFGGYNYGATKSGGIARGHCWYIPSVQGTKGVKCKASNDLPLGAPIG
;
A
#
# COMPACT_ATOMS: atom_id res chain seq x y z
N ILE A 1 -6.07 14.18 5.78
CA ILE A 1 -5.49 12.84 5.49
C ILE A 1 -5.75 11.99 6.72
N PHE A 2 -6.20 10.76 6.54
CA PHE A 2 -6.50 9.82 7.61
C PHE A 2 -5.47 8.69 7.57
N ASN A 3 -4.65 8.59 8.62
CA ASN A 3 -3.71 7.47 8.77
C ASN A 3 -4.42 6.38 9.57
N LEU A 4 -4.66 5.22 8.96
CA LEU A 4 -5.48 4.17 9.55
C LEU A 4 -4.64 2.91 9.78
N ASP A 5 -4.88 2.23 10.91
CA ASP A 5 -4.30 0.93 11.17
C ASP A 5 -5.02 -0.15 10.34
N THR A 6 -4.25 -0.84 9.51
CA THR A 6 -4.71 -1.99 8.70
C THR A 6 -3.91 -3.25 8.97
N ASN A 7 -3.20 -3.33 10.11
CA ASN A 7 -2.39 -4.49 10.50
C ASN A 7 -3.22 -5.77 10.70
N HIS A 8 -4.55 -5.65 10.78
CA HIS A 8 -5.49 -6.76 10.77
C HIS A 8 -5.55 -7.53 9.43
N ALA A 9 -4.68 -7.20 8.48
CA ALA A 9 -4.60 -7.84 7.18
C ALA A 9 -4.41 -9.36 7.33
N ASP A 10 -5.03 -10.12 6.43
CA ASP A 10 -5.07 -11.57 6.49
C ASP A 10 -3.77 -12.19 5.95
N SER A 11 -3.18 -11.60 4.91
CA SER A 11 -1.81 -11.93 4.49
C SER A 11 -0.82 -10.90 5.04
N HIS A 12 0.32 -11.40 5.52
CA HIS A 12 1.45 -10.61 6.04
C HIS A 12 1.18 -9.65 7.20
N GLY A 13 -0.07 -9.41 7.60
CA GLY A 13 -0.48 -8.64 8.77
C GLY A 13 -0.46 -9.50 10.03
N LEU A 14 -1.65 -9.91 10.49
CA LEU A 14 -1.84 -10.65 11.74
C LEU A 14 -0.87 -11.82 11.89
N GLN A 15 -0.75 -12.62 10.84
CA GLN A 15 0.09 -13.82 10.85
C GLN A 15 1.55 -13.46 11.13
N GLN A 16 2.15 -12.54 10.39
CA GLN A 16 3.57 -12.22 10.57
C GLN A 16 3.83 -11.42 11.83
N VAL A 17 2.96 -10.46 12.15
CA VAL A 17 3.11 -9.59 13.32
C VAL A 17 2.93 -10.38 14.62
N CYS A 18 1.93 -11.26 14.70
CA CYS A 18 1.66 -12.02 15.92
C CYS A 18 2.48 -13.30 16.04
N CYS A 19 2.86 -13.94 14.94
CA CYS A 19 3.76 -15.10 15.01
C CYS A 19 5.20 -14.70 15.33
N GLN A 20 5.66 -13.51 14.90
CA GLN A 20 7.05 -13.05 15.07
C GLN A 20 8.09 -14.10 14.67
N CYS A 21 7.83 -14.80 13.56
CA CYS A 21 8.52 -16.03 13.24
C CYS A 21 10.04 -15.89 13.08
N TYR A 22 10.53 -14.76 12.56
CA TYR A 22 11.97 -14.49 12.51
C TYR A 22 12.62 -14.47 13.90
N GLY A 23 11.93 -13.97 14.92
CA GLY A 23 12.39 -14.00 16.31
C GLY A 23 12.56 -15.43 16.83
N TYR A 24 11.55 -16.28 16.61
CA TYR A 24 11.56 -17.67 17.10
C TYR A 24 12.43 -18.61 16.26
N SER A 25 12.64 -18.34 14.97
CA SER A 25 13.42 -19.19 14.05
C SER A 25 14.84 -19.48 14.56
N ARG A 26 15.41 -18.56 15.35
CA ARG A 26 16.73 -18.72 15.95
C ARG A 26 16.74 -19.75 17.08
N GLU A 27 15.67 -19.82 17.86
CA GLU A 27 15.53 -20.74 18.99
C GLU A 27 15.16 -22.14 18.51
N THR A 28 14.19 -22.22 17.60
CA THR A 28 13.70 -23.49 17.03
C THR A 28 14.64 -24.09 15.99
N LYS A 29 15.63 -23.32 15.52
CA LYS A 29 16.53 -23.66 14.40
C LYS A 29 15.79 -24.04 13.12
N THR A 30 14.55 -23.59 12.96
CA THR A 30 13.70 -23.86 11.80
C THR A 30 13.49 -22.56 11.04
N LYS A 31 13.76 -22.59 9.72
CA LYS A 31 13.66 -21.40 8.88
C LYS A 31 12.24 -20.84 8.90
N CYS A 32 12.14 -19.51 8.98
CA CYS A 32 10.87 -18.82 8.80
C CYS A 32 10.39 -18.89 7.35
N THR A 33 9.14 -19.28 7.15
CA THR A 33 8.45 -19.37 5.87
C THR A 33 7.51 -18.19 5.64
N GLY A 34 7.07 -17.52 6.70
CA GLY A 34 6.06 -16.46 6.65
C GLY A 34 4.62 -16.96 6.62
N ASN A 35 4.42 -18.29 6.68
CA ASN A 35 3.13 -18.96 6.65
C ASN A 35 2.83 -19.73 7.95
N GLU A 36 3.54 -19.40 9.04
CA GLU A 36 3.39 -20.06 10.32
C GLU A 36 1.98 -19.84 10.89
N MET A 37 1.40 -20.89 11.44
CA MET A 37 0.06 -20.88 12.01
C MET A 37 0.12 -20.89 13.54
N PRO A 38 -0.92 -20.40 14.23
CA PRO A 38 -0.98 -20.46 15.69
C PRO A 38 -0.83 -21.90 16.21
N GLY A 39 0.17 -22.12 17.06
CA GLY A 39 0.54 -23.45 17.57
C GLY A 39 1.81 -24.03 16.93
N ASP A 40 2.27 -23.48 15.82
CA ASP A 40 3.59 -23.82 15.28
C ASP A 40 4.68 -23.27 16.22
N ALA A 41 5.79 -24.01 16.39
CA ALA A 41 6.89 -23.57 17.24
C ALA A 41 7.49 -22.21 16.81
N ASN A 42 7.40 -21.89 15.51
CA ASN A 42 7.82 -20.61 14.96
C ASN A 42 6.74 -19.51 15.03
N CYS A 43 5.55 -19.78 15.57
CA CYS A 43 4.51 -18.78 15.76
C CYS A 43 4.25 -18.56 17.25
N ALA A 44 4.71 -17.43 17.78
CA ALA A 44 4.60 -17.12 19.21
C ALA A 44 5.17 -18.26 20.10
N GLY A 45 6.21 -18.97 19.64
CA GLY A 45 6.76 -20.12 20.34
C GLY A 45 5.82 -21.33 20.45
N GLY A 46 4.73 -21.37 19.67
CA GLY A 46 3.65 -22.35 19.80
C GLY A 46 2.52 -21.91 20.75
N ASP A 47 2.62 -20.73 21.36
CA ASP A 47 1.63 -20.21 22.29
C ASP A 47 0.44 -19.60 21.56
N LYS A 48 -0.64 -20.38 21.46
CA LYS A 48 -1.91 -19.94 20.87
C LYS A 48 -2.56 -18.79 21.64
N ALA A 49 -2.41 -18.74 22.97
CA ALA A 49 -3.00 -17.68 23.77
C ALA A 49 -2.27 -16.35 23.55
N MET A 50 -0.93 -16.38 23.44
CA MET A 50 -0.14 -15.21 23.07
C MET A 50 -0.52 -14.70 21.67
N PHE A 51 -0.66 -15.61 20.69
CA PHE A 51 -1.11 -15.25 19.35
C PHE A 51 -2.50 -14.58 19.39
N SER A 52 -3.48 -15.22 20.05
CA SER A 52 -4.84 -14.68 20.14
C SER A 52 -4.90 -13.33 20.84
N ALA A 53 -4.14 -13.14 21.92
CA ALA A 53 -4.06 -11.84 22.60
C ALA A 53 -3.47 -10.74 21.70
N CYS A 54 -2.47 -11.07 20.88
CA CYS A 54 -1.94 -10.15 19.86
C CYS A 54 -2.99 -9.84 18.79
N GLN A 55 -3.66 -10.86 18.28
CA GLN A 55 -4.70 -10.71 17.26
C GLN A 55 -5.84 -9.81 17.76
N ASP A 56 -6.36 -10.07 18.97
CA ASP A 56 -7.43 -9.27 19.57
C ASP A 56 -7.04 -7.81 19.71
N LYS A 57 -5.76 -7.55 20.04
CA LYS A 57 -5.24 -6.18 20.16
C LYS A 57 -5.23 -5.47 18.80
N ILE A 58 -4.75 -6.14 17.75
CA ILE A 58 -4.67 -5.59 16.39
C ILE A 58 -6.07 -5.37 15.80
N GLU A 59 -6.97 -6.34 15.95
CA GLU A 59 -8.38 -6.21 15.54
C GLU A 59 -9.06 -5.04 16.27
N GLY A 60 -8.76 -4.85 17.57
CA GLY A 60 -9.21 -3.69 18.34
C GLY A 60 -8.71 -2.35 17.78
N TRP A 61 -7.45 -2.27 17.33
CA TRP A 61 -6.88 -1.06 16.71
C TRP A 61 -7.45 -0.79 15.31
N ALA A 62 -7.66 -1.83 14.50
CA ALA A 62 -8.30 -1.71 13.20
C ALA A 62 -9.75 -1.23 13.33
N LYS A 63 -10.50 -1.80 14.29
CA LYS A 63 -11.85 -1.33 14.61
C LYS A 63 -11.88 0.13 15.07
N ALA A 64 -11.00 0.50 16.00
CA ALA A 64 -10.91 1.89 16.47
C ALA A 64 -10.55 2.86 15.33
N SER A 65 -9.67 2.44 14.42
CA SER A 65 -9.30 3.21 13.23
C SER A 65 -10.48 3.39 12.28
N LEU A 66 -11.23 2.32 12.00
CA LEU A 66 -12.42 2.36 11.14
C LEU A 66 -13.52 3.25 11.72
N ASP A 67 -13.87 3.06 13.00
CA ASP A 67 -14.91 3.83 13.69
C ASP A 67 -14.52 5.32 13.77
N GLY A 68 -13.24 5.60 14.05
CA GLY A 68 -12.69 6.95 14.05
C GLY A 68 -12.74 7.61 12.67
N ALA A 69 -12.31 6.88 11.64
CA ALA A 69 -12.36 7.35 10.26
C ALA A 69 -13.79 7.67 9.83
N ALA A 70 -14.74 6.77 10.08
CA ALA A 70 -16.15 6.97 9.72
C ALA A 70 -16.74 8.22 10.38
N ARG A 71 -16.51 8.40 11.69
CA ARG A 71 -16.95 9.57 12.44
C ARG A 71 -16.37 10.87 11.87
N ASP A 72 -15.07 10.89 11.58
CA ASP A 72 -14.37 12.12 11.20
C ASP A 72 -14.57 12.44 9.71
N LEU A 73 -14.69 11.42 8.84
CA LEU A 73 -15.05 11.57 7.43
C LEU A 73 -16.47 12.11 7.24
N ALA A 74 -17.41 11.70 8.09
CA ALA A 74 -18.80 12.18 8.09
C ALA A 74 -18.91 13.69 8.38
N LYS A 75 -17.98 14.23 9.18
CA LYS A 75 -17.93 15.65 9.56
C LYS A 75 -16.99 16.48 8.68
N SER A 76 -16.17 15.84 7.86
CA SER A 76 -15.10 16.51 7.13
C SER A 76 -15.66 17.37 5.99
N THR A 77 -15.30 18.65 6.02
CA THR A 77 -15.52 19.64 4.96
C THR A 77 -14.28 19.84 4.09
N ALA A 78 -13.25 19.00 4.24
CA ALA A 78 -12.02 19.11 3.47
C ALA A 78 -12.27 18.86 1.98
N THR A 79 -11.61 19.65 1.12
CA THR A 79 -11.68 19.50 -0.34
C THR A 79 -11.29 18.10 -0.81
N TYR A 80 -10.24 17.53 -0.22
CA TYR A 80 -9.77 16.18 -0.51
C TYR A 80 -9.80 15.32 0.75
N LYS A 81 -10.33 14.11 0.58
CA LYS A 81 -10.33 13.06 1.60
C LYS A 81 -9.37 11.97 1.13
N ILE A 82 -8.28 11.80 1.85
CA ILE A 82 -7.20 10.85 1.52
C ILE A 82 -7.02 9.92 2.71
N ILE A 83 -6.96 8.63 2.46
CA ILE A 83 -6.59 7.60 3.43
C ILE A 83 -5.15 7.14 3.13
N ASN A 84 -4.37 6.90 4.18
CA ASN A 84 -3.04 6.35 4.10
C ASN A 84 -2.90 5.19 5.10
N THR A 85 -2.42 4.04 4.64
CA THR A 85 -2.30 2.81 5.43
C THR A 85 -1.01 2.08 5.11
N HIS A 86 -0.70 1.03 5.88
CA HIS A 86 0.39 0.13 5.50
C HIS A 86 -0.09 -0.91 4.48
N TYR A 87 -1.14 -1.66 4.80
CA TYR A 87 -1.71 -2.70 3.95
C TYR A 87 -2.84 -2.18 3.06
N SER A 88 -2.86 -2.63 1.81
CA SER A 88 -3.99 -2.47 0.87
C SER A 88 -5.17 -3.39 1.24
N PRO A 89 -6.43 -2.92 1.16
CA PRO A 89 -7.61 -3.75 1.32
C PRO A 89 -7.67 -4.94 0.37
N HIS A 90 -7.26 -4.78 -0.89
CA HIS A 90 -7.49 -5.78 -1.92
C HIS A 90 -6.30 -6.68 -2.21
N PHE A 91 -5.09 -6.25 -1.84
CA PHE A 91 -3.91 -7.11 -1.91
C PHE A 91 -3.72 -7.95 -0.64
N HIS A 92 -4.24 -7.52 0.51
CA HIS A 92 -3.88 -8.14 1.81
C HIS A 92 -5.06 -8.58 2.68
N MET A 93 -6.30 -8.35 2.24
CA MET A 93 -7.46 -8.72 3.03
C MET A 93 -8.42 -9.58 2.23
N GLY A 94 -8.96 -10.59 2.90
CA GLY A 94 -10.10 -11.36 2.43
C GLY A 94 -11.33 -10.48 2.27
N GLU A 95 -12.28 -10.96 1.47
CA GLU A 95 -13.43 -10.18 1.01
C GLU A 95 -14.19 -9.43 2.12
N PRO A 96 -14.50 -10.01 3.30
CA PRO A 96 -15.25 -9.28 4.33
C PRO A 96 -14.52 -8.02 4.84
N LYS A 97 -13.21 -8.12 5.07
CA LYS A 97 -12.38 -7.00 5.54
C LYS A 97 -12.14 -6.00 4.41
N MET A 98 -11.86 -6.48 3.20
CA MET A 98 -11.74 -5.63 2.01
C MET A 98 -13.01 -4.78 1.80
N LEU A 99 -14.19 -5.42 1.81
CA LEU A 99 -15.48 -4.75 1.63
C LEU A 99 -15.77 -3.73 2.73
N THR A 100 -15.29 -3.96 3.95
CA THR A 100 -15.44 -2.99 5.05
C THR A 100 -14.73 -1.67 4.72
N TRP A 101 -13.48 -1.73 4.25
CA TRP A 101 -12.73 -0.54 3.86
C TRP A 101 -13.25 0.09 2.56
N TYR A 102 -13.69 -0.72 1.60
CA TYR A 102 -14.35 -0.22 0.38
C TYR A 102 -15.65 0.52 0.70
N ASN A 103 -16.45 0.00 1.63
CA ASN A 103 -17.68 0.67 2.05
C ASN A 103 -17.38 2.00 2.71
N LEU A 104 -16.30 2.11 3.50
CA LEU A 104 -15.84 3.39 4.06
C LEU A 104 -15.52 4.40 2.95
N THR A 105 -14.71 4.00 1.95
CA THR A 105 -14.30 4.91 0.87
C THR A 105 -15.48 5.36 0.01
N LYS A 106 -16.36 4.41 -0.33
CA LYS A 106 -17.60 4.66 -1.08
C LYS A 106 -18.57 5.58 -0.32
N THR A 107 -18.83 5.29 0.96
CA THR A 107 -19.81 6.02 1.77
C THR A 107 -19.44 7.48 1.96
N TYR A 108 -18.14 7.76 2.16
CA TYR A 108 -17.69 9.09 2.52
C TYR A 108 -17.02 9.88 1.38
N GLY A 109 -16.98 9.31 0.17
CA GLY A 109 -16.39 9.93 -1.01
C GLY A 109 -14.90 10.19 -0.84
N VAL A 110 -14.15 9.16 -0.48
CA VAL A 110 -12.68 9.22 -0.39
C VAL A 110 -12.11 9.34 -1.81
N HIS A 111 -11.20 10.29 -2.01
CA HIS A 111 -10.59 10.58 -3.31
C HIS A 111 -9.46 9.61 -3.61
N ALA A 112 -8.58 9.39 -2.62
CA ALA A 112 -7.44 8.51 -2.77
C ALA A 112 -7.15 7.71 -1.50
N TRP A 113 -6.65 6.51 -1.71
CA TRP A 113 -6.09 5.61 -0.72
C TRP A 113 -4.64 5.34 -1.10
N PHE A 114 -3.71 5.52 -0.17
CA PHE A 114 -2.32 5.15 -0.33
C PHE A 114 -1.97 4.01 0.61
N ASN A 115 -1.24 3.02 0.10
CA ASN A 115 -0.66 1.96 0.90
C ASN A 115 0.77 1.65 0.46
N GLY A 116 1.47 0.86 1.27
CA GLY A 116 2.76 0.28 0.89
C GLY A 116 2.67 -1.24 0.93
N HIS A 117 3.56 -1.83 1.72
CA HIS A 117 3.72 -3.27 1.97
C HIS A 117 4.25 -4.09 0.79
N THR A 118 3.56 -4.11 -0.35
CA THR A 118 3.91 -4.95 -1.52
C THR A 118 5.16 -4.48 -2.28
N HIS A 119 5.93 -3.55 -1.70
CA HIS A 119 7.19 -3.00 -2.22
C HIS A 119 7.19 -2.58 -3.71
N GLY A 120 6.03 -2.43 -4.32
CA GLY A 120 5.84 -2.02 -5.71
C GLY A 120 5.08 -0.71 -5.80
N PHE A 121 4.63 -0.42 -7.02
CA PHE A 121 3.81 0.74 -7.34
C PHE A 121 2.72 0.36 -8.33
N ASN A 122 1.50 0.79 -8.04
CA ASN A 122 0.35 0.64 -8.93
C ASN A 122 -0.63 1.79 -8.70
N HIS A 123 -1.64 1.81 -9.55
CA HIS A 123 -2.78 2.69 -9.46
C HIS A 123 -4.02 1.95 -9.94
N ASP A 124 -4.93 1.69 -9.00
CA ASP A 124 -6.25 1.11 -9.26
C ASP A 124 -7.33 2.17 -9.01
N VAL A 125 -8.51 1.95 -9.59
CA VAL A 125 -9.67 2.81 -9.35
C VAL A 125 -10.91 1.99 -9.07
N ALA A 126 -11.63 2.34 -8.01
CA ALA A 126 -12.91 1.72 -7.70
C ALA A 126 -14.00 2.07 -8.70
N LYS A 127 -15.05 1.24 -8.80
CA LYS A 127 -16.26 1.59 -9.56
C LYS A 127 -16.96 2.86 -9.05
N TRP A 128 -16.71 3.29 -7.81
CA TRP A 128 -17.17 4.56 -7.24
C TRP A 128 -16.12 5.69 -7.29
N ASN A 129 -15.03 5.47 -8.03
CA ASN A 129 -13.97 6.45 -8.31
C ASN A 129 -13.12 6.89 -7.10
N THR A 130 -12.97 6.05 -6.09
CA THR A 130 -11.80 6.16 -5.19
C THR A 130 -10.58 5.59 -5.89
N HIS A 131 -9.48 6.34 -5.89
CA HIS A 131 -8.20 5.89 -6.43
C HIS A 131 -7.38 5.18 -5.36
N PHE A 132 -6.80 4.03 -5.67
CA PHE A 132 -5.89 3.29 -4.79
C PHE A 132 -4.49 3.31 -5.39
N PHE A 133 -3.51 3.74 -4.61
CA PHE A 133 -2.12 3.82 -5.02
C PHE A 133 -1.27 2.99 -4.07
N GLU A 134 -0.62 1.97 -4.61
CA GLU A 134 0.51 1.35 -3.94
C GLU A 134 1.77 2.21 -4.13
N ASN A 135 2.45 2.45 -3.01
CA ASN A 135 3.60 3.33 -2.88
C ASN A 135 4.62 2.66 -1.93
N GLY A 136 5.01 1.42 -2.24
CA GLY A 136 5.79 0.56 -1.35
C GLY A 136 7.30 0.56 -1.56
N GLY A 137 7.78 0.95 -2.74
CA GLY A 137 9.18 0.75 -3.15
C GLY A 137 10.17 1.89 -2.86
N GLY A 138 9.87 2.79 -1.91
CA GLY A 138 10.67 4.00 -1.71
C GLY A 138 11.75 3.95 -0.62
N GLY A 139 11.76 2.93 0.24
CA GLY A 139 12.27 3.04 1.61
C GLY A 139 13.53 2.25 1.99
N GLY A 140 14.35 1.79 1.04
CA GLY A 140 15.61 1.08 1.37
C GLY A 140 15.50 -0.45 1.50
N ILE A 141 14.41 -1.03 0.98
CA ILE A 141 14.26 -2.47 0.72
C ILE A 141 14.20 -2.70 -0.80
N PHE A 142 14.50 -3.92 -1.25
CA PHE A 142 14.36 -4.30 -2.65
C PHE A 142 12.91 -4.12 -3.11
N THR A 143 12.73 -3.35 -4.17
CA THR A 143 11.42 -3.12 -4.78
C THR A 143 10.98 -4.34 -5.57
N GLU A 144 9.69 -4.64 -5.52
CA GLU A 144 9.10 -5.80 -6.18
C GLU A 144 8.27 -5.37 -7.39
N THR A 145 8.00 -6.32 -8.28
CA THR A 145 7.06 -6.09 -9.37
C THR A 145 5.67 -6.08 -8.75
N SER A 146 4.96 -4.97 -8.89
CA SER A 146 3.56 -4.91 -8.45
C SER A 146 2.70 -5.74 -9.41
N SER A 147 1.54 -6.19 -8.95
CA SER A 147 0.65 -7.07 -9.72
C SER A 147 -0.68 -6.41 -10.01
N GLU A 148 -1.26 -6.76 -11.16
CA GLU A 148 -2.67 -6.47 -11.40
C GLU A 148 -3.52 -7.35 -10.48
N ILE A 149 -4.66 -6.80 -10.08
CA ILE A 149 -5.66 -7.52 -9.32
C ILE A 149 -6.95 -7.66 -10.12
N ASN A 150 -7.60 -8.82 -9.98
CA ASN A 150 -8.88 -9.08 -10.62
C ASN A 150 -9.97 -9.26 -9.56
N ASN A 151 -10.83 -8.26 -9.42
CA ASN A 151 -12.06 -8.33 -8.63
C ASN A 151 -13.14 -7.42 -9.25
N PRO A 152 -14.43 -7.59 -8.92
CA PRO A 152 -15.51 -6.84 -9.58
C PRO A 152 -15.60 -5.36 -9.16
N PHE A 153 -14.81 -4.90 -8.19
CA PHE A 153 -14.93 -3.58 -7.56
C PHE A 153 -13.93 -2.54 -8.07
N ILE A 154 -12.83 -2.96 -8.69
CA ILE A 154 -11.76 -2.07 -9.14
C ILE A 154 -11.34 -2.34 -10.58
N ASP A 155 -10.78 -1.32 -11.24
CA ASP A 155 -10.08 -1.41 -12.51
C ASP A 155 -8.62 -1.03 -12.30
N ASN A 156 -7.69 -1.82 -12.82
CA ASN A 156 -6.26 -1.49 -12.85
C ASN A 156 -6.04 -0.37 -13.89
N LEU A 157 -5.47 0.77 -13.48
CA LEU A 157 -5.13 1.88 -14.38
C LEU A 157 -3.65 1.87 -14.76
N TRP A 158 -2.79 1.45 -13.85
CA TRP A 158 -1.35 1.34 -14.08
C TRP A 158 -0.69 0.41 -13.06
N VAL A 159 0.29 -0.35 -13.54
CA VAL A 159 1.20 -1.16 -12.73
C VAL A 159 2.60 -0.80 -13.19
N ALA A 160 3.50 -0.51 -12.24
CA ALA A 160 4.86 -0.13 -12.58
C ALA A 160 5.61 -1.32 -13.20
N GLY A 161 6.23 -1.09 -14.35
CA GLY A 161 7.06 -2.11 -15.00
C GLY A 161 8.42 -2.27 -14.31
N GLY A 162 8.91 -3.52 -14.24
CA GLY A 162 10.21 -3.85 -13.64
C GLY A 162 10.18 -3.87 -12.11
N ASN A 163 11.25 -3.34 -11.51
CA ASN A 163 11.42 -3.20 -10.06
C ASN A 163 11.87 -1.78 -9.74
N PRO A 164 11.03 -0.78 -10.00
CA PRO A 164 11.45 0.61 -9.91
C PRO A 164 11.50 1.09 -8.47
N TYR A 165 12.43 2.00 -8.17
CA TYR A 165 12.46 2.74 -6.91
C TYR A 165 11.86 4.13 -7.10
N GLY A 166 11.12 4.61 -6.11
CA GLY A 166 10.51 5.93 -6.20
C GLY A 166 9.48 6.21 -5.10
N PHE A 167 8.65 7.22 -5.33
CA PHE A 167 7.53 7.55 -4.46
C PHE A 167 6.47 8.36 -5.20
N MET A 168 5.24 8.36 -4.68
CA MET A 168 4.15 9.19 -5.20
C MET A 168 4.26 10.64 -4.68
N GLU A 169 4.42 11.60 -5.60
CA GLU A 169 4.27 13.03 -5.34
C GLU A 169 2.80 13.44 -5.42
N LEU A 170 2.37 14.27 -4.47
CA LEU A 170 1.02 14.88 -4.47
C LEU A 170 1.13 16.38 -4.65
N SER A 171 0.35 16.94 -5.58
CA SER A 171 0.19 18.39 -5.76
C SER A 171 -1.28 18.75 -5.81
N PHE A 172 -1.66 19.91 -5.28
CA PHE A 172 -3.06 20.27 -5.08
C PHE A 172 -3.36 21.65 -5.64
N THR A 173 -4.52 21.77 -6.28
CA THR A 173 -5.23 23.02 -6.48
C THR A 173 -6.58 22.93 -5.76
N LYS A 174 -7.46 23.92 -5.93
CA LYS A 174 -8.84 23.82 -5.42
C LYS A 174 -9.66 22.76 -6.18
N ASP A 175 -9.28 22.48 -7.42
CA ASP A 175 -10.08 21.69 -8.35
C ASP A 175 -9.45 20.32 -8.62
N TRP A 176 -8.13 20.20 -8.50
CA TRP A 176 -7.38 19.00 -8.87
C TRP A 176 -6.33 18.60 -7.83
N MET A 177 -6.36 17.33 -7.42
CA MET A 177 -5.21 16.63 -6.86
C MET A 177 -4.47 15.93 -7.99
N LYS A 178 -3.18 16.21 -8.15
CA LYS A 178 -2.28 15.50 -9.05
C LYS A 178 -1.49 14.47 -8.25
N VAL A 179 -1.53 13.22 -8.68
CA VAL A 179 -0.66 12.14 -8.20
C VAL A 179 0.33 11.83 -9.30
N ASN A 180 1.62 11.75 -8.97
CA ASN A 180 2.67 11.55 -9.95
C ASN A 180 3.78 10.68 -9.38
N PHE A 181 4.15 9.61 -10.08
CA PHE A 181 5.25 8.75 -9.67
C PHE A 181 6.57 9.46 -9.93
N ALA A 182 7.26 9.85 -8.88
CA ALA A 182 8.63 10.37 -8.94
C ALA A 182 9.61 9.22 -8.76
N THR A 183 10.57 9.13 -9.67
CA THR A 183 11.51 8.03 -9.75
C THR A 183 12.83 8.52 -10.34
N PHE A 184 13.77 7.62 -10.56
CA PHE A 184 15.07 7.96 -11.11
C PHE A 184 15.06 7.99 -12.64
N ASP A 185 15.90 8.84 -13.21
CA ASP A 185 16.15 8.83 -14.64
C ASP A 185 17.11 7.70 -15.07
N ASN A 186 17.42 7.63 -16.36
CA ASN A 186 18.24 6.57 -16.93
C ASN A 186 19.74 6.69 -16.58
N SER A 187 20.15 7.69 -15.80
CA SER A 187 21.54 7.82 -15.31
C SER A 187 21.74 7.20 -13.92
N TRP A 188 20.65 6.76 -13.28
CA TRP A 188 20.70 6.05 -12.01
C TRP A 188 20.94 4.55 -12.20
N ASP A 189 21.65 3.96 -11.24
CA ASP A 189 21.98 2.54 -11.22
C ASP A 189 22.08 2.04 -9.78
N PHE A 190 21.43 0.90 -9.47
CA PHE A 190 21.39 0.35 -8.11
C PHE A 190 22.53 -0.65 -7.91
N GLY A 191 23.45 -0.32 -7.00
CA GLY A 191 24.61 -1.18 -6.68
C GLY A 191 24.28 -2.47 -5.94
N GLY A 192 22.99 -2.77 -5.70
CA GLY A 192 22.55 -3.92 -4.93
C GLY A 192 23.08 -3.86 -3.49
N TYR A 193 23.65 -4.97 -3.02
CA TYR A 193 24.28 -5.06 -1.69
C TYR A 193 25.59 -4.25 -1.58
N ASN A 194 26.18 -3.81 -2.71
CA ASN A 194 27.32 -2.90 -2.69
C ASN A 194 26.81 -1.46 -2.82
N TYR A 195 26.43 -0.86 -1.69
CA TYR A 195 25.93 0.51 -1.66
C TYR A 195 26.87 1.51 -2.35
N GLY A 196 28.19 1.32 -2.24
CA GLY A 196 29.19 2.19 -2.88
C GLY A 196 29.23 2.11 -4.41
N ALA A 197 28.62 1.08 -5.02
CA ALA A 197 28.47 0.96 -6.47
C ALA A 197 27.20 1.66 -7.01
N THR A 198 26.34 2.17 -6.13
CA THR A 198 25.13 2.90 -6.54
C THR A 198 25.51 4.20 -7.24
N LYS A 199 25.02 4.40 -8.45
CA LYS A 199 25.20 5.66 -9.19
C LYS A 199 23.99 6.54 -8.96
N SER A 200 24.22 7.73 -8.42
CA SER A 200 23.18 8.76 -8.36
C SER A 200 22.82 9.19 -9.77
N GLY A 201 21.53 9.16 -10.10
CA GLY A 201 20.99 9.79 -11.31
C GLY A 201 20.20 11.04 -11.00
N GLY A 202 19.51 11.57 -12.02
CA GLY A 202 18.54 12.63 -11.86
C GLY A 202 17.15 12.10 -11.53
N ILE A 203 16.16 13.02 -11.59
CA ILE A 203 14.76 12.73 -11.27
C ILE A 203 13.96 12.62 -12.55
N ALA A 204 13.25 11.50 -12.71
CA ALA A 204 12.23 11.30 -13.72
C ALA A 204 10.83 11.30 -13.10
N ARG A 205 9.82 11.51 -13.94
CA ARG A 205 8.40 11.51 -13.56
C ARG A 205 7.66 10.55 -14.48
N GLY A 206 7.03 9.55 -13.87
CA GLY A 206 6.36 8.46 -14.56
C GLY A 206 4.85 8.62 -14.63
N HIS A 207 4.13 7.59 -14.17
CA HIS A 207 2.68 7.57 -14.16
C HIS A 207 2.09 8.79 -13.43
N CYS A 208 1.09 9.42 -14.03
CA CYS A 208 0.52 10.66 -13.55
C CYS A 208 -1.00 10.71 -13.78
N TRP A 209 -1.72 11.10 -12.74
CA TRP A 209 -3.17 11.21 -12.76
C TRP A 209 -3.67 12.48 -12.08
N TYR A 210 -4.73 13.07 -12.62
CA TYR A 210 -5.48 14.17 -12.02
C TYR A 210 -6.81 13.66 -11.46
N ILE A 211 -7.03 13.88 -10.16
CA ILE A 211 -8.23 13.51 -9.41
C ILE A 211 -8.99 14.82 -9.07
N PRO A 212 -10.22 15.01 -9.56
CA PRO A 212 -11.01 16.20 -9.28
C PRO A 212 -11.37 16.29 -7.79
N SER A 213 -11.60 17.50 -7.28
CA SER A 213 -12.17 17.72 -5.93
C SER A 213 -13.64 17.32 -5.82
N VAL A 214 -14.31 17.10 -6.95
CA VAL A 214 -15.68 16.59 -6.99
C VAL A 214 -15.65 15.09 -6.72
N GLN A 215 -16.24 14.69 -5.59
CA GLN A 215 -16.31 13.29 -5.17
C GLN A 215 -16.99 12.41 -6.23
N GLY A 216 -16.52 11.17 -6.37
CA GLY A 216 -17.12 10.20 -7.28
C GLY A 216 -16.79 10.43 -8.75
N THR A 217 -15.79 11.24 -9.08
CA THR A 217 -15.32 11.45 -10.46
C THR A 217 -14.02 10.69 -10.73
N LYS A 218 -13.93 10.04 -11.90
CA LYS A 218 -12.80 9.13 -12.25
C LYS A 218 -11.45 9.83 -12.43
N GLY A 219 -11.46 11.14 -12.62
CA GLY A 219 -10.25 11.86 -13.02
C GLY A 219 -9.71 11.46 -14.39
N VAL A 220 -8.51 11.95 -14.71
CA VAL A 220 -7.90 11.82 -16.03
C VAL A 220 -6.39 11.64 -15.96
N LYS A 221 -5.84 10.83 -16.86
CA LYS A 221 -4.39 10.68 -17.05
C LYS A 221 -3.77 12.02 -17.43
N CYS A 222 -2.61 12.35 -16.86
CA CYS A 222 -1.87 13.53 -17.28
C CYS A 222 -1.33 13.34 -18.70
N LYS A 223 -1.34 14.40 -19.51
CA LYS A 223 -0.68 14.41 -20.83
C LYS A 223 0.82 14.07 -20.75
N ALA A 224 1.47 14.46 -19.66
CA ALA A 224 2.89 14.21 -19.41
C ALA A 224 3.19 12.86 -18.74
N SER A 225 2.17 12.01 -18.52
CA SER A 225 2.36 10.69 -17.90
C SER A 225 3.28 9.83 -18.77
N ASN A 226 4.31 9.26 -18.15
CA ASN A 226 5.20 8.29 -18.79
C ASN A 226 5.13 6.97 -18.04
N ASP A 227 4.42 6.00 -18.60
CA ASP A 227 4.16 4.71 -17.94
C ASP A 227 5.22 3.65 -18.32
N LEU A 228 6.34 4.08 -18.93
CA LEU A 228 7.48 3.20 -19.18
C LEU A 228 8.11 2.73 -17.84
N PRO A 229 8.91 1.65 -17.84
CA PRO A 229 9.64 1.12 -16.66
C PRO A 229 10.75 2.06 -16.14
N LEU A 230 10.41 3.28 -15.75
CA LEU A 230 11.35 4.28 -15.24
C LEU A 230 11.84 3.91 -13.83
N GLY A 231 13.13 4.15 -13.57
CA GLY A 231 13.79 3.91 -12.28
C GLY A 231 13.87 2.46 -11.85
N ALA A 232 13.58 1.51 -12.74
CA ALA A 232 13.99 0.13 -12.58
C ALA A 232 15.52 0.05 -12.75
N PRO A 233 16.25 -0.69 -11.89
CA PRO A 233 17.66 -0.95 -12.11
C PRO A 233 17.83 -1.59 -13.50
N ILE A 234 18.63 -0.96 -14.35
CA ILE A 234 19.02 -1.55 -15.62
C ILE A 234 20.07 -2.61 -15.25
N GLY A 235 19.72 -3.89 -15.39
CA GLY A 235 20.63 -5.01 -15.15
C GLY A 235 21.83 -5.01 -16.07
#